data_AF-A0A537U8Q0-F1
#
_entry.id   AF-A0A537U8Q0-F1
#
_cell.length_a   1.000
_cell.length_b   1.000
_cell.length_c   1.000
_cell.angle_alpha   90.00
_cell.angle_beta   90.00
_cell.angle_gamma   90.00
#
_symmetry.space_group_name_H-M   'P 1'
#
loop_
_entity.id
_entity.type
_entity.pdbx_description
1 polymer ?
#
loop_
_entity_poly.entity_id
_entity_poly.type
_entity_poly.pdbx_seq_one_letter_code
_entity_poly.pdbx_strand_id
1 'polypeptide(L)'
;MPLATSSTSRLRRRGEDATTLRTAPNDPRAIWRDAFRAVRAETERRAAPLSAEDQLVQSMADASPTKWHRAHTTWFFEQFLLVPHLAGYRIFDEQFAYLFNSYYVAAGPRHARPRRGFLTRP
;
A
#
# COMPACT_ATOMS: atom_id res chain seq x y z
N MET A 1 18.96 65.05 -6.00
CA MET A 1 20.18 65.01 -6.85
C MET A 1 21.38 64.86 -5.92
N PRO A 2 22.33 63.93 -6.15
CA PRO A 2 22.92 63.64 -7.46
C PRO A 2 22.83 62.18 -7.95
N LEU A 3 22.79 62.10 -9.28
CA LEU A 3 23.38 61.18 -10.27
C LEU A 3 23.50 59.67 -10.02
N ALA A 4 22.87 58.97 -10.96
CA ALA A 4 22.98 57.55 -11.25
C ALA A 4 24.35 57.15 -11.82
N THR A 5 24.76 55.92 -11.49
CA THR A 5 25.71 55.14 -12.30
C THR A 5 25.14 53.74 -12.50
N SER A 6 24.80 53.44 -13.76
CA SER A 6 24.41 52.12 -14.24
C SER A 6 25.58 51.14 -14.15
N SER A 7 25.33 49.96 -13.58
CA SER A 7 26.22 48.80 -13.75
C SER A 7 25.40 47.60 -14.19
N THR A 8 25.56 47.27 -15.47
CA THR A 8 24.90 46.15 -16.15
C THR A 8 25.55 44.84 -15.70
N SER A 9 24.95 44.16 -14.73
CA SER A 9 25.38 42.83 -14.29
C SER A 9 24.41 41.76 -14.78
N ARG A 10 24.78 41.18 -15.93
CA ARG A 10 24.53 39.81 -16.41
C ARG A 10 23.40 39.03 -15.73
N LEU A 11 22.34 38.87 -16.52
CA LEU A 11 21.39 37.76 -16.54
C LEU A 11 22.04 36.42 -16.14
N ARG A 12 21.88 35.99 -14.88
CA ARG A 12 22.01 34.58 -14.53
C ARG A 12 20.63 33.95 -14.63
N ARG A 13 20.33 33.36 -15.79
CA ARG A 13 19.31 32.31 -15.88
C ARG A 13 19.79 31.18 -14.97
N ARG A 14 19.13 30.99 -13.83
CA ARG A 14 19.22 29.76 -13.06
C ARG A 14 18.38 28.75 -13.82
N GLY A 15 19.02 27.96 -14.70
CA GLY A 15 18.44 26.70 -15.16
C GLY A 15 17.97 25.92 -13.94
N GLU A 16 16.74 25.41 -13.93
CA GLU A 16 16.44 24.14 -14.60
C GLU A 16 17.55 23.13 -14.31
N ASP A 17 17.47 22.53 -13.12
CA ASP A 17 17.91 21.16 -12.88
C ASP A 17 17.09 20.63 -11.69
N ALA A 18 15.76 20.72 -11.82
CA ALA A 18 14.92 19.70 -11.23
C ALA A 18 15.21 18.45 -12.07
N THR A 19 16.14 17.62 -11.58
CA THR A 19 16.41 16.30 -12.14
C THR A 19 15.14 15.48 -11.98
N THR A 20 14.20 15.68 -12.92
CA THR A 20 13.22 14.68 -13.26
C THR A 20 14.05 13.51 -13.76
N LEU A 21 14.40 12.60 -12.84
CA LEU A 21 14.93 11.28 -13.14
C LEU A 21 13.93 10.67 -14.10
N ARG A 22 14.18 10.85 -15.40
CA ARG A 22 13.41 10.25 -16.47
C ARG A 22 13.69 8.76 -16.31
N THR A 23 12.78 8.09 -15.61
CA THR A 23 12.84 6.65 -15.39
C THR A 23 13.05 6.02 -16.76
N ALA A 24 14.20 5.35 -16.93
CA ALA A 24 14.52 4.71 -18.19
C ALA A 24 13.36 3.76 -18.55
N PRO A 25 12.99 3.63 -19.84
CA PRO A 25 11.84 2.83 -20.28
C PRO A 25 11.92 1.33 -19.92
N ASN A 26 12.93 0.90 -19.18
CA ASN A 26 13.11 -0.45 -18.68
C ASN A 26 13.66 -0.50 -17.23
N ASP A 27 13.36 0.50 -16.38
CA ASP A 27 13.70 0.41 -14.94
C ASP A 27 12.89 -0.73 -14.29
N PRO A 28 13.52 -1.83 -13.83
CA PRO A 28 12.81 -2.95 -13.22
C PRO A 28 11.98 -2.53 -12.00
N ARG A 29 12.42 -1.51 -11.25
CA ARG A 29 11.68 -1.02 -10.07
C ARG A 29 10.36 -0.37 -10.48
N ALA A 30 10.36 0.41 -11.56
CA ALA A 30 9.17 1.02 -12.11
C ALA A 30 8.19 -0.04 -12.61
N ILE A 31 8.69 -1.04 -13.33
CA ILE A 31 7.88 -2.17 -13.82
C ILE A 31 7.20 -2.90 -12.66
N TRP A 32 7.93 -3.29 -11.62
CA TRP A 32 7.35 -3.99 -10.47
C TRP A 32 6.40 -3.12 -9.64
N ARG A 33 6.71 -1.83 -9.49
CA ARG A 33 5.82 -0.88 -8.82
C ARG A 33 4.50 -0.80 -9.57
N ASP A 34 4.53 -0.63 -10.88
CA ASP A 34 3.33 -0.43 -11.69
C ASP A 34 2.50 -1.72 -11.73
N ALA A 35 3.14 -2.89 -11.84
CA ALA A 35 2.48 -4.19 -11.69
C ALA A 35 1.82 -4.35 -10.31
N PHE A 36 2.52 -4.00 -9.23
CA PHE A 36 1.96 -4.00 -7.87
C PHE A 36 0.72 -3.10 -7.80
N ARG A 37 0.77 -1.87 -8.32
CA ARG A 37 -0.39 -0.96 -8.29
C ARG A 37 -1.56 -1.48 -9.12
N ALA A 38 -1.30 -2.05 -10.30
CA ALA A 38 -2.35 -2.64 -11.13
C ALA A 38 -3.08 -3.78 -10.40
N VAL A 39 -2.35 -4.70 -9.77
CA VAL A 39 -2.93 -5.84 -9.03
C VAL A 39 -3.68 -5.38 -7.78
N ARG A 40 -3.14 -4.40 -7.04
CA ARG A 40 -3.84 -3.82 -5.89
C ARG A 40 -5.12 -3.09 -6.30
N ALA A 41 -5.09 -2.35 -7.41
CA ALA A 41 -6.26 -1.65 -7.93
C ALA A 41 -7.36 -2.62 -8.37
N GLU A 42 -7.02 -3.79 -8.91
CA GLU A 42 -8.00 -4.82 -9.27
C GLU A 42 -8.75 -5.37 -8.05
N THR A 43 -8.08 -5.50 -6.89
CA THR A 43 -8.74 -5.89 -5.63
C THR A 43 -9.77 -4.85 -5.23
N GLU A 44 -9.41 -3.56 -5.28
CA GLU A 44 -10.31 -2.47 -4.93
C GLU A 44 -11.45 -2.32 -5.94
N ARG A 45 -11.20 -2.51 -7.24
CA ARG A 45 -12.23 -2.47 -8.30
C ARG A 45 -13.30 -3.55 -8.09
N ARG A 46 -12.91 -4.75 -7.66
CA ARG A 46 -13.85 -5.85 -7.35
C ARG A 46 -14.67 -5.58 -6.09
N ALA A 47 -14.10 -4.90 -5.10
CA ALA A 47 -14.79 -4.56 -3.85
C ALA A 47 -15.66 -3.29 -3.97
N ALA A 48 -15.35 -2.40 -4.93
CA ALA A 48 -16.02 -1.12 -5.13
C ALA A 48 -17.57 -1.15 -5.17
N PRO A 49 -18.24 -2.13 -5.80
CA PRO A 49 -19.71 -2.14 -5.82
C PRO A 49 -20.36 -2.62 -4.52
N LEU A 50 -19.59 -3.10 -3.53
CA LEU A 50 -20.10 -3.69 -2.30
C LEU A 50 -20.22 -2.64 -1.19
N SER A 51 -21.37 -2.60 -0.51
CA SER A 51 -21.55 -1.81 0.71
C SER A 51 -20.62 -2.29 1.83
N ALA A 52 -20.55 -1.54 2.93
CA ALA A 52 -19.80 -1.98 4.11
C ALA A 52 -20.38 -3.30 4.65
N GLU A 53 -21.71 -3.42 4.64
CA GLU A 53 -22.49 -4.56 5.09
C GLU A 53 -22.22 -5.80 4.23
N ASP A 54 -22.23 -5.64 2.90
CA ASP A 54 -21.94 -6.74 1.95
C ASP A 54 -20.54 -7.34 2.18
N GLN A 55 -19.58 -6.52 2.63
CA GLN A 55 -18.20 -6.94 2.85
C GLN A 55 -17.97 -7.67 4.18
N LEU A 56 -18.98 -7.75 5.07
CA LEU A 56 -18.92 -8.45 6.36
C LEU A 56 -19.35 -9.92 6.29
N VAL A 57 -20.18 -10.29 5.31
CA VAL A 57 -20.88 -11.59 5.30
C VAL A 57 -19.93 -12.77 5.08
N GLN A 58 -20.14 -13.84 5.84
CA GLN A 58 -19.54 -15.16 5.62
C GLN A 58 -20.66 -16.19 5.40
N SER A 59 -20.99 -16.45 4.14
CA SER A 59 -22.12 -17.32 3.76
C SER A 59 -21.92 -18.80 4.11
N MET A 60 -20.67 -19.27 4.09
CA MET A 60 -20.27 -20.62 4.46
C MET A 60 -18.85 -20.61 5.02
N ALA A 61 -18.46 -21.66 5.74
CA ALA A 61 -17.13 -21.75 6.36
C ALA A 61 -15.98 -21.62 5.34
N ASP A 62 -16.24 -21.94 4.07
CA ASP A 62 -15.26 -21.81 2.99
C ASP A 62 -15.12 -20.43 2.38
N ALA A 63 -16.18 -19.63 2.45
CA ALA A 63 -16.14 -18.23 2.05
C ALA A 63 -15.47 -17.39 3.14
N SER A 64 -14.79 -16.32 2.76
CA SER A 64 -14.35 -15.29 3.68
C SER A 64 -14.97 -13.96 3.29
N PRO A 65 -15.27 -13.07 4.26
CA PRO A 65 -15.80 -11.75 3.96
C PRO A 65 -14.86 -10.96 3.03
N THR A 66 -15.42 -10.16 2.13
CA THR A 66 -14.60 -9.37 1.18
C THR A 66 -13.62 -8.44 1.90
N LYS A 67 -14.00 -7.85 3.03
CA LYS A 67 -13.08 -7.03 3.85
C LYS A 67 -11.88 -7.84 4.34
N TRP A 68 -12.11 -9.12 4.68
CA TRP A 68 -11.05 -10.01 5.14
C TRP A 68 -10.05 -10.27 4.02
N HIS A 69 -10.50 -10.44 2.77
CA HIS A 69 -9.61 -10.57 1.62
C HIS A 69 -8.77 -9.31 1.36
N ARG A 70 -9.39 -8.13 1.44
CA ARG A 70 -8.68 -6.83 1.29
C ARG A 70 -7.59 -6.66 2.35
N ALA A 71 -7.91 -6.99 3.60
CA ALA A 71 -6.96 -6.90 4.71
C ALA A 71 -5.88 -7.99 4.64
N HIS A 72 -6.26 -9.25 4.40
CA HIS A 72 -5.34 -10.39 4.31
C HIS A 72 -4.23 -10.19 3.28
N THR A 73 -4.59 -9.74 2.09
CA THR A 73 -3.60 -9.47 1.03
C THR A 73 -2.67 -8.29 1.38
N THR A 74 -3.12 -7.35 2.22
CA THR A 74 -2.30 -6.24 2.74
C THR A 74 -1.35 -6.73 3.84
N TRP A 75 -1.88 -7.48 4.81
CA TRP A 75 -1.12 -8.13 5.87
C TRP A 75 0.00 -9.01 5.31
N PHE A 76 -0.23 -9.71 4.19
CA PHE A 76 0.82 -10.51 3.55
C PHE A 76 2.07 -9.69 3.22
N PHE A 77 1.91 -8.49 2.63
CA PHE A 77 3.04 -7.62 2.32
C PHE A 77 3.66 -7.02 3.58
N GLU A 78 2.85 -6.66 4.58
CA GLU A 78 3.37 -6.21 5.86
C GLU A 78 4.27 -7.27 6.51
N GLN A 79 3.76 -8.49 6.66
CA GLN A 79 4.41 -9.58 7.38
C GLN A 79 5.64 -10.12 6.65
N PHE A 80 5.56 -10.32 5.34
CA PHE A 80 6.59 -11.04 4.59
C PHE A 80 7.50 -10.15 3.75
N LEU A 81 7.18 -8.86 3.60
CA LEU A 81 8.02 -7.92 2.85
C LEU A 81 8.49 -6.76 3.72
N LEU A 82 7.57 -6.02 4.35
CA LEU A 82 7.92 -4.78 5.04
C LEU A 82 8.65 -5.04 6.37
N VAL A 83 8.09 -5.87 7.24
CA VAL A 83 8.70 -6.24 8.53
C VAL A 83 10.13 -6.79 8.36
N PRO A 84 10.41 -7.77 7.49
CA PRO A 84 11.76 -8.34 7.38
C PRO A 84 12.75 -7.50 6.56
N HIS A 85 12.29 -6.59 5.68
CA HIS A 85 13.18 -5.96 4.70
C HIS A 85 13.18 -4.42 4.69
N LEU A 86 12.28 -3.76 5.41
CA LEU A 86 12.27 -2.30 5.53
C LEU A 86 12.72 -1.88 6.94
N ALA A 87 13.97 -1.42 7.01
CA ALA A 87 14.56 -0.93 8.27
C ALA A 87 13.70 0.19 8.88
N GLY A 88 13.37 0.05 10.17
CA GLY A 88 12.54 1.03 10.89
C GLY A 88 11.05 1.00 10.54
N TYR A 89 10.57 0.00 9.80
CA TYR A 89 9.14 -0.17 9.56
C TYR A 89 8.38 -0.35 10.89
N ARG A 90 7.25 0.36 11.02
CA ARG A 90 6.34 0.22 12.15
C ARG A 90 5.11 -0.54 11.68
N ILE A 91 4.78 -1.60 12.40
CA ILE A 91 3.53 -2.36 12.20
C ILE A 91 2.34 -1.40 12.27
N PHE A 92 1.41 -1.54 11.34
CA PHE A 92 0.21 -0.72 11.25
C PHE A 92 -0.71 -0.93 12.46
N ASP A 93 -1.00 -2.19 12.77
CA ASP A 93 -1.77 -2.62 13.93
C ASP A 93 -1.35 -4.04 14.34
N GLU A 94 -0.90 -4.23 15.58
CA GLU A 94 -0.39 -5.51 16.07
C GLU A 94 -1.46 -6.63 16.06
N GLN A 95 -2.74 -6.27 16.12
CA GLN A 95 -3.85 -7.22 16.10
C GLN A 95 -4.04 -7.87 14.71
N PHE A 96 -3.58 -7.19 13.64
CA PHE A 96 -3.82 -7.63 12.27
C PHE A 96 -3.09 -8.93 11.95
N ALA A 97 -1.96 -9.19 12.59
CA ALA A 97 -1.25 -10.46 12.47
C ALA A 97 -2.11 -11.65 12.90
N TYR A 98 -2.89 -11.51 13.97
CA TYR A 98 -3.82 -12.55 14.40
C TYR A 98 -5.07 -12.63 13.53
N LEU A 99 -5.66 -11.48 13.18
CA LEU A 99 -6.94 -11.42 12.46
C LEU A 99 -6.83 -11.89 11.01
N PHE A 100 -5.71 -11.61 10.36
CA PHE A 100 -5.55 -11.77 8.91
C PHE A 100 -4.55 -12.85 8.51
N ASN A 101 -3.91 -13.55 9.44
CA ASN A 101 -3.17 -14.78 9.12
C ASN A 101 -4.13 -15.87 8.61
N SER A 102 -3.86 -16.37 7.40
CA SER A 102 -4.68 -17.40 6.76
C SER A 102 -4.46 -18.79 7.36
N TYR A 103 -3.20 -19.24 7.37
CA TYR A 103 -2.78 -20.59 7.73
C TYR A 103 -1.27 -20.72 8.05
N TYR A 104 -0.53 -19.60 8.11
CA TYR A 104 0.92 -19.62 8.34
C TYR A 104 1.22 -19.88 9.81
N VAL A 105 1.42 -21.14 10.18
CA VAL A 105 1.72 -21.56 11.56
C VAL A 105 2.99 -20.88 12.10
N ALA A 106 4.02 -20.75 11.26
CA ALA A 106 5.27 -20.06 11.63
C ALA A 106 5.08 -18.56 11.87
N ALA A 107 4.02 -17.96 11.32
CA ALA A 107 3.70 -16.54 11.52
C ALA A 107 2.86 -16.27 12.79
N GLY A 108 2.54 -17.30 13.57
CA GLY A 108 1.83 -17.19 14.84
C GLY A 108 0.37 -17.66 14.82
N PRO A 109 -0.36 -17.45 15.93
CA PRO A 109 -1.77 -17.84 16.05
C PRO A 109 -2.66 -17.07 15.07
N ARG A 110 -3.89 -17.57 14.84
CA ARG A 110 -4.84 -16.96 13.90
C ARG A 110 -6.28 -16.99 14.40
N HIS A 111 -7.07 -16.03 13.95
CA HIS A 111 -8.52 -16.07 14.11
C HIS A 111 -9.12 -17.27 13.37
N ALA A 112 -10.14 -17.88 13.96
CA ALA A 112 -10.74 -19.09 13.41
C ALA A 112 -11.43 -18.79 12.08
N ARG A 113 -11.08 -19.53 11.02
CA ARG A 113 -11.62 -19.33 9.66
C ARG A 113 -13.16 -19.32 9.60
N PRO A 114 -13.90 -20.23 10.26
CA PRO A 114 -15.37 -20.21 10.22
C PRO A 114 -16.01 -19.02 10.95
N ARG A 115 -15.22 -18.20 11.65
CA ARG A 115 -15.70 -17.07 12.46
C ARG A 115 -15.21 -15.71 11.92
N ARG A 116 -14.70 -15.65 10.69
CA ARG A 116 -14.22 -14.40 10.08
C ARG A 116 -15.34 -13.38 9.91
N GLY A 117 -16.57 -13.83 9.65
CA GLY A 117 -17.77 -12.98 9.59
C GLY A 117 -18.19 -12.36 10.93
N PHE A 118 -17.60 -12.77 12.06
CA PHE A 118 -17.92 -12.18 13.38
C PHE A 118 -17.15 -10.89 13.65
N LEU A 119 -16.19 -10.54 12.80
CA LEU A 119 -15.41 -9.32 12.92
C LEU A 119 -16.24 -8.16 12.37
N THR A 120 -16.86 -7.37 13.25
CA THR A 120 -17.68 -6.20 12.85
C THR A 120 -16.85 -4.95 12.58
N ARG A 121 -15.66 -4.84 13.20
CA ARG A 121 -14.65 -3.80 12.96
C ARG A 121 -13.25 -4.35 13.32
N PRO A 122 -12.17 -3.93 12.65
CA PRO A 122 -12.07 -3.69 11.20
C PRO A 122 -12.41 -4.96 10.41
#